data_AF-A0A841GBN4-F1
#
_entry.id   AF-A0A841GBN4-F1
#
_cell.length_a   1.000
_cell.length_b   1.000
_cell.length_c   1.000
_cell.angle_alpha   90.00
_cell.angle_beta   90.00
_cell.angle_gamma   90.00
#
_symmetry.space_group_name_H-M   'P 1'
#
loop_
_entity.id
_entity.type
_entity.pdbx_description
1 polymer ?
#
loop_
_entity_poly.entity_id
_entity_poly.type
_entity_poly.pdbx_seq_one_letter_code
_entity_poly.pdbx_strand_id
1 'polypeptide(L)'
;MSVMATPWKHPKTGVFYFRRQVPLDIKQVIKKHEWKVSLRTKDLAVARPRFASESARCEEIFVAAREQLAGRPKVLASDSPKLADRWASSVMAEWETEPDSISGFLAETPEGSVPAKDVIDGDNATVRIKVVSPFIRKTLEAHNLPTPDEAEPAFKALVEAFFARWISLCDLAFRRAHGDWSSQIHVPAATSKLTVEKEREVQKNSAPPLSQVFQLWADDKRMNDGDNRSTQKTINDFSSTISRFIELFGDLPVNQITRAVCQDFRNLLGKFPARGKGLRGLSAAQLMEKAEKENLPLVELATIRKQLRAFSAILNFAVQRLDVMREEPVSASGMLRGIAKAAKRNVTRTAEDKQYSYTELMTIFKSPLFTSNWKPPIADFGEALYWLPLLMLYTGARREELSQLLASDVVKDQDTGIWYLSIQSGEDKTVKTSNSIRKVPLHDDLIEL
;
A
#
# COMPACT_ATOMS: atom_id res chain seq x y z
N MET A 1 5.58 20.03 8.22
CA MET A 1 4.46 20.08 7.26
C MET A 1 4.65 19.00 6.18
N SER A 2 3.66 18.35 5.52
CA SER A 2 2.21 18.29 5.66
C SER A 2 1.55 19.65 5.85
N VAL A 3 0.96 20.24 4.82
CA VAL A 3 0.57 19.66 3.51
C VAL A 3 -0.39 18.46 3.64
N MET A 4 -1.24 18.49 4.66
CA MET A 4 -2.67 18.28 4.37
C MET A 4 -3.05 19.22 3.23
N ALA A 5 -3.95 18.85 2.33
CA ALA A 5 -4.40 19.77 1.29
C ALA A 5 -4.92 21.06 1.98
N THR A 6 -4.23 22.18 1.77
CA THR A 6 -4.55 23.46 2.43
C THR A 6 -5.39 24.34 1.51
N PRO A 7 -6.25 25.20 2.08
CA PRO A 7 -6.91 26.27 1.32
C PRO A 7 -5.90 27.07 0.48
N TRP A 8 -6.10 27.14 -0.83
CA TRP A 8 -5.22 27.88 -1.72
C TRP A 8 -5.58 29.37 -1.69
N LYS A 9 -4.61 30.24 -1.37
CA LYS A 9 -4.83 31.69 -1.31
C LYS A 9 -4.68 32.32 -2.69
N HIS A 10 -5.69 33.04 -3.16
CA HIS A 10 -5.65 33.68 -4.48
C HIS A 10 -4.72 34.92 -4.46
N PRO A 11 -3.69 35.00 -5.33
CA PRO A 11 -2.62 35.99 -5.20
C PRO A 11 -3.09 37.44 -5.34
N LYS A 12 -4.06 37.73 -6.22
CA LYS A 12 -4.57 39.11 -6.43
C LYS A 12 -5.64 39.58 -5.44
N THR A 13 -6.31 38.67 -4.72
CA THR A 13 -7.52 39.02 -3.93
C THR A 13 -7.42 38.61 -2.45
N GLY A 14 -6.46 37.76 -2.10
CA GLY A 14 -6.25 37.24 -0.75
C GLY A 14 -7.30 36.24 -0.26
N VAL A 15 -8.34 35.96 -1.05
CA VAL A 15 -9.43 35.03 -0.70
C VAL A 15 -8.94 33.58 -0.86
N PHE A 16 -9.34 32.71 0.06
CA PHE A 16 -9.06 31.29 0.01
C PHE A 16 -10.03 30.50 -0.88
N TYR A 17 -9.52 29.50 -1.58
CA TYR A 17 -10.27 28.59 -2.44
C TYR A 17 -9.96 27.14 -2.08
N PHE A 18 -10.94 26.26 -2.28
CA PHE A 18 -10.70 24.84 -2.49
C PHE A 18 -10.28 24.63 -3.96
N ARG A 19 -9.27 23.80 -4.19
CA ARG A 19 -8.75 23.41 -5.51
C ARG A 19 -8.41 21.94 -5.49
N ARG A 20 -8.98 21.15 -6.40
CA ARG A 20 -8.69 19.72 -6.58
C ARG A 20 -8.83 19.35 -8.04
N GLN A 21 -7.85 18.63 -8.59
CA GLN A 21 -7.95 18.09 -9.94
C GLN A 21 -9.10 17.08 -10.01
N VAL A 22 -9.86 17.10 -11.10
CA VAL A 22 -10.89 16.09 -11.37
C VAL A 22 -10.19 14.85 -11.93
N PRO A 23 -10.30 13.68 -11.29
CA PRO A 23 -9.73 12.42 -11.77
C PRO A 23 -10.17 12.08 -13.20
N LEU A 24 -9.27 11.47 -13.99
CA LEU A 24 -9.46 11.27 -15.42
C LEU A 24 -10.66 10.36 -15.75
N ASP A 25 -10.90 9.35 -14.91
CA ASP A 25 -12.04 8.44 -14.96
C ASP A 25 -13.38 9.19 -14.96
N ILE A 26 -13.56 10.18 -14.09
CA ILE A 26 -14.83 10.95 -13.94
C ILE A 26 -14.88 12.28 -14.69
N LYS A 27 -13.82 12.64 -15.39
CA LYS A 27 -13.67 13.91 -16.11
C LYS A 27 -14.74 14.11 -17.19
N GLN A 28 -15.19 13.03 -17.84
CA GLN A 28 -16.23 13.07 -18.88
C GLN A 28 -17.63 13.39 -18.32
N VAL A 29 -17.96 12.89 -17.12
CA VAL A 29 -19.23 13.18 -16.44
C VAL A 29 -19.24 14.56 -15.80
N ILE A 30 -18.17 14.91 -15.08
CA ILE A 30 -18.07 16.21 -14.37
C ILE A 30 -17.82 17.38 -15.34
N LYS A 31 -17.36 17.11 -16.56
CA LYS A 31 -17.09 18.08 -17.64
C LYS A 31 -16.16 19.24 -17.23
N LYS A 32 -15.26 18.99 -16.26
CA LYS A 32 -14.28 19.96 -15.74
C LYS A 32 -12.95 19.26 -15.49
N HIS A 33 -11.84 19.98 -15.68
CA HIS A 33 -10.49 19.48 -15.38
C HIS A 33 -10.09 19.71 -13.90
N GLU A 34 -10.65 20.76 -13.27
CA GLU A 34 -10.35 21.15 -11.89
C GLU A 34 -11.64 21.58 -11.18
N TRP A 35 -11.85 21.09 -9.95
CA TRP A 35 -12.86 21.59 -9.02
C TRP A 35 -12.28 22.76 -8.24
N LYS A 36 -12.74 23.97 -8.55
CA LYS A 36 -12.25 25.23 -7.95
C LYS A 36 -13.40 26.07 -7.42
N VAL A 37 -13.48 26.22 -6.10
CA VAL A 37 -14.58 26.92 -5.40
C VAL A 37 -14.02 27.90 -4.38
N SER A 38 -14.59 29.11 -4.32
CA SER A 38 -14.20 30.13 -3.34
C SER A 38 -14.78 29.80 -1.96
N LEU A 39 -13.92 29.80 -0.94
CA LEU A 39 -14.32 29.63 0.46
C LEU A 39 -14.85 30.92 1.10
N ARG A 40 -14.95 32.01 0.31
CA ARG A 40 -15.55 33.31 0.70
C ARG A 40 -15.00 33.88 2.01
N THR A 41 -13.68 33.76 2.22
CA THR A 41 -12.98 34.37 3.35
C THR A 41 -11.51 34.64 3.00
N LYS A 42 -10.92 35.66 3.63
CA LYS A 42 -9.48 35.96 3.61
C LYS A 42 -8.75 35.44 4.86
N ASP A 43 -9.49 34.96 5.85
CA ASP A 43 -8.97 34.38 7.09
C ASP A 43 -8.78 32.86 6.95
N LEU A 44 -7.61 32.37 7.35
CA LEU A 44 -7.23 30.97 7.31
C LEU A 44 -7.95 30.13 8.37
N ALA A 45 -8.29 30.71 9.53
CA ALA A 45 -9.00 29.99 10.58
C ALA A 45 -10.42 29.61 10.13
N VAL A 46 -11.15 30.56 9.53
CA VAL A 46 -12.46 30.31 8.89
C VAL A 46 -12.36 29.50 7.60
N ALA A 47 -11.25 29.59 6.85
CA ALA A 47 -11.07 28.82 5.61
C ALA A 47 -10.92 27.30 5.85
N ARG A 48 -10.28 26.88 6.95
CA ARG A 48 -10.05 25.46 7.27
C ARG A 48 -11.33 24.62 7.39
N PRO A 49 -12.34 24.95 8.21
CA PRO A 49 -13.57 24.17 8.29
C PRO A 49 -14.35 24.20 6.97
N ARG A 50 -14.43 25.36 6.30
CA ARG A 50 -15.08 25.48 4.98
C ARG A 50 -14.40 24.60 3.91
N PHE A 51 -13.08 24.48 3.95
CA PHE A 51 -12.33 23.58 3.07
C PHE A 51 -12.64 22.11 3.36
N ALA A 52 -12.79 21.72 4.63
CA ALA A 52 -13.19 20.35 4.98
C ALA A 52 -14.60 20.03 4.46
N SER A 53 -15.57 20.93 4.64
CA SER A 53 -16.94 20.78 4.11
C SER A 53 -16.96 20.69 2.57
N GLU A 54 -16.23 21.58 1.88
CA GLU A 54 -16.15 21.55 0.40
C GLU A 54 -15.38 20.31 -0.10
N SER A 55 -14.41 19.81 0.67
CA SER A 55 -13.70 18.57 0.36
C SER A 55 -14.59 17.33 0.48
N ALA A 56 -15.48 17.29 1.48
CA ALA A 56 -16.45 16.21 1.64
C ALA A 56 -17.45 16.21 0.48
N ARG A 57 -18.07 17.37 0.20
CA ARG A 57 -18.94 17.58 -0.96
C ARG A 57 -18.28 17.23 -2.29
N CYS A 58 -17.00 17.55 -2.46
CA CYS A 58 -16.24 17.19 -3.64
C CYS A 58 -16.00 15.67 -3.76
N GLU A 59 -15.80 14.96 -2.65
CA GLU A 59 -15.68 13.49 -2.67
C GLU A 59 -17.04 12.84 -2.94
N GLU A 60 -18.13 13.30 -2.33
CA GLU A 60 -19.51 12.84 -2.60
C GLU A 60 -19.86 12.97 -4.09
N ILE A 61 -19.56 14.11 -4.71
CA ILE A 61 -19.80 14.33 -6.14
C ILE A 61 -18.86 13.49 -7.01
N PHE A 62 -17.64 13.18 -6.54
CA PHE A 62 -16.74 12.26 -7.25
C PHE A 62 -17.20 10.80 -7.13
N VAL A 63 -17.79 10.39 -6.01
CA VAL A 63 -18.42 9.09 -5.81
C VAL A 63 -19.66 8.98 -6.70
N ALA A 64 -20.58 9.94 -6.65
CA ALA A 64 -21.77 9.98 -7.51
C ALA A 64 -21.42 10.01 -9.01
N ALA A 65 -20.35 10.72 -9.41
CA ALA A 65 -19.88 10.70 -10.80
C ALA A 65 -19.24 9.36 -11.20
N ARG A 66 -18.61 8.63 -10.26
CA ARG A 66 -18.14 7.25 -10.49
C ARG A 66 -19.32 6.29 -10.59
N GLU A 67 -20.33 6.42 -9.76
CA GLU A 67 -21.58 5.66 -9.84
C GLU A 67 -22.34 5.94 -11.16
N GLN A 68 -22.26 7.17 -11.67
CA GLN A 68 -22.82 7.54 -12.97
C GLN A 68 -22.02 6.95 -14.15
N LEU A 69 -20.70 6.77 -14.02
CA LEU A 69 -19.82 6.21 -15.05
C LEU A 69 -19.70 4.68 -15.04
N ALA A 70 -19.76 4.07 -13.86
CA ALA A 70 -19.89 2.62 -13.70
C ALA A 70 -21.26 2.12 -14.19
N GLY A 71 -22.19 3.04 -14.45
CA GLY A 71 -23.62 2.76 -14.43
C GLY A 71 -24.07 2.39 -13.01
N ARG A 72 -25.39 2.42 -12.80
CA ARG A 72 -25.93 1.64 -11.67
C ARG A 72 -25.53 0.18 -11.92
N PRO A 73 -25.03 -0.57 -10.92
CA PRO A 73 -24.59 -1.95 -11.12
C PRO A 73 -25.75 -2.77 -11.68
N LYS A 74 -25.73 -3.06 -12.97
CA LYS A 74 -26.92 -3.50 -13.69
C LYS A 74 -27.10 -5.00 -13.54
N VAL A 75 -28.31 -5.44 -13.18
CA VAL A 75 -28.65 -6.86 -13.26
C VAL A 75 -28.65 -7.27 -14.73
N LEU A 76 -27.83 -8.24 -15.09
CA LEU A 76 -27.84 -8.85 -16.41
C LEU A 76 -28.79 -10.06 -16.41
N ALA A 77 -29.43 -10.35 -17.55
CA ALA A 77 -30.27 -11.53 -17.69
C ALA A 77 -29.54 -12.85 -17.34
N SER A 78 -28.22 -12.90 -17.54
CA SER A 78 -27.33 -14.01 -17.17
C SER A 78 -27.12 -14.20 -15.66
N ASP A 79 -27.51 -13.23 -14.84
CA ASP A 79 -27.46 -13.32 -13.37
C ASP A 79 -28.79 -13.76 -12.76
N SER A 80 -29.91 -13.68 -13.52
CA SER A 80 -31.25 -14.04 -13.05
C SER A 80 -31.36 -15.46 -12.46
N PRO A 81 -30.79 -16.53 -13.07
CA PRO A 81 -30.84 -17.87 -12.49
C PRO A 81 -30.07 -17.98 -11.18
N LYS A 82 -28.95 -17.24 -11.04
CA LYS A 82 -28.14 -17.23 -9.81
C LYS A 82 -28.88 -16.56 -8.67
N LEU A 83 -29.53 -15.42 -8.96
CA LEU A 83 -30.34 -14.68 -7.99
C LEU A 83 -31.56 -15.49 -7.54
N ALA A 84 -32.22 -16.18 -8.48
CA ALA A 84 -33.36 -17.06 -8.17
C ALA A 84 -32.93 -18.28 -7.32
N ASP A 85 -31.80 -18.92 -7.65
CA ASP A 85 -31.25 -20.02 -6.84
C ASP A 85 -30.80 -19.54 -5.44
N ARG A 86 -30.14 -18.37 -5.32
CA ARG A 86 -29.79 -17.77 -4.01
C ARG A 86 -31.03 -17.49 -3.16
N TRP A 87 -32.09 -16.96 -3.78
CA TRP A 87 -33.37 -16.76 -3.11
C TRP A 87 -33.98 -18.09 -2.63
N ALA A 88 -34.04 -19.10 -3.49
CA ALA A 88 -34.57 -20.43 -3.12
C ALA A 88 -33.74 -21.10 -2.01
N SER A 89 -32.41 -20.97 -2.02
CA SER A 89 -31.56 -21.40 -0.89
C SER A 89 -31.91 -20.67 0.40
N SER A 90 -32.18 -19.36 0.35
CA SER A 90 -32.57 -18.58 1.52
C SER A 90 -33.93 -19.01 2.09
N VAL A 91 -34.92 -19.29 1.23
CA VAL A 91 -36.24 -19.77 1.66
C VAL A 91 -36.16 -21.16 2.27
N MET A 92 -35.39 -22.08 1.65
CA MET A 92 -35.20 -23.41 2.25
C MET A 92 -34.50 -23.34 3.61
N ALA A 93 -33.54 -22.43 3.80
CA ALA A 93 -32.90 -22.21 5.09
C ALA A 93 -33.84 -21.56 6.13
N GLU A 94 -34.72 -20.64 5.71
CA GLU A 94 -35.77 -20.03 6.53
C GLU A 94 -36.75 -21.09 7.05
N TRP A 95 -37.09 -22.10 6.23
CA TRP A 95 -37.95 -23.23 6.63
C TRP A 95 -37.31 -24.19 7.65
N GLU A 96 -35.98 -24.27 7.75
CA GLU A 96 -35.31 -25.04 8.81
C GLU A 96 -35.38 -24.33 10.17
N THR A 97 -35.52 -22.99 10.17
CA THR A 97 -35.61 -22.17 11.39
C THR A 97 -37.05 -21.82 11.81
N GLU A 98 -37.94 -21.62 10.83
CA GLU A 98 -39.33 -21.19 11.03
C GLU A 98 -40.26 -22.03 10.11
N PRO A 99 -40.57 -23.30 10.47
CA PRO A 99 -41.35 -24.21 9.63
C PRO A 99 -42.73 -23.68 9.21
N ASP A 100 -43.38 -22.86 10.04
CA ASP A 100 -44.70 -22.29 9.75
C ASP A 100 -44.71 -21.40 8.48
N SER A 101 -43.55 -20.85 8.09
CA SER A 101 -43.40 -20.04 6.87
C SER A 101 -43.56 -20.85 5.56
N ILE A 102 -43.61 -22.19 5.63
CA ILE A 102 -43.98 -23.08 4.52
C ILE A 102 -45.40 -22.75 4.01
N SER A 103 -46.30 -22.33 4.90
CA SER A 103 -47.69 -21.98 4.56
C SER A 103 -47.81 -20.90 3.48
N GLY A 104 -46.83 -19.99 3.36
CA GLY A 104 -46.79 -18.95 2.33
C GLY A 104 -46.62 -19.45 0.89
N PHE A 105 -46.39 -20.76 0.70
CA PHE A 105 -46.26 -21.43 -0.60
C PHE A 105 -47.38 -22.45 -0.87
N LEU A 106 -48.39 -22.49 0.01
CA LEU A 106 -49.58 -23.33 -0.09
C LEU A 106 -50.85 -22.47 -0.24
N ALA A 107 -51.94 -23.10 -0.66
CA ALA A 107 -53.25 -22.47 -0.74
C ALA A 107 -54.31 -23.39 -0.12
N GLU A 108 -55.15 -22.82 0.74
CA GLU A 108 -56.27 -23.55 1.35
C GLU A 108 -57.47 -23.58 0.40
N THR A 109 -57.97 -24.78 0.14
CA THR A 109 -59.18 -25.04 -0.66
C THR A 109 -60.21 -25.80 0.18
N PRO A 110 -61.49 -25.88 -0.25
CA PRO A 110 -62.49 -26.70 0.43
C PRO A 110 -62.13 -28.20 0.51
N GLU A 111 -61.19 -28.66 -0.33
CA GLU A 111 -60.72 -30.05 -0.42
C GLU A 111 -59.42 -30.29 0.37
N GLY A 112 -58.81 -29.23 0.92
CA GLY A 112 -57.56 -29.26 1.70
C GLY A 112 -56.51 -28.26 1.22
N SER A 113 -55.33 -28.32 1.82
CA SER A 113 -54.17 -27.51 1.44
C SER A 113 -53.51 -28.06 0.17
N VAL A 114 -53.27 -27.22 -0.83
CA VAL A 114 -52.65 -27.58 -2.12
C VAL A 114 -51.44 -26.67 -2.43
N PRO A 115 -50.52 -27.05 -3.34
CA PRO A 115 -49.45 -26.15 -3.77
C PRO A 115 -50.03 -24.83 -4.33
N ALA A 116 -49.53 -23.67 -3.87
CA ALA A 116 -50.09 -22.38 -4.30
C ALA A 116 -50.01 -22.14 -5.82
N LYS A 117 -49.11 -22.83 -6.52
CA LYS A 117 -49.01 -22.82 -7.99
C LYS A 117 -50.24 -23.38 -8.71
N ASP A 118 -51.02 -24.25 -8.08
CA ASP A 118 -52.12 -24.98 -8.73
C ASP A 118 -53.44 -24.17 -8.70
N VAL A 119 -53.54 -23.14 -7.86
CA VAL A 119 -54.68 -22.20 -7.79
C VAL A 119 -54.43 -20.87 -8.51
N ILE A 120 -53.26 -20.71 -9.14
CA ILE A 120 -52.83 -19.49 -9.80
C ILE A 120 -52.75 -19.73 -11.31
N ASP A 121 -53.26 -18.77 -12.11
CA ASP A 121 -53.08 -18.77 -13.57
C ASP A 121 -51.59 -18.54 -13.90
N GLY A 122 -50.89 -19.67 -14.00
CA GLY A 122 -49.46 -19.74 -14.27
C GLY A 122 -49.09 -19.35 -15.69
N ASP A 123 -50.01 -19.21 -16.64
CA ASP A 123 -49.70 -18.80 -18.03
C ASP A 123 -49.84 -17.29 -18.24
N ASN A 124 -50.56 -16.60 -17.37
CA ASN A 124 -50.70 -15.16 -17.39
C ASN A 124 -49.45 -14.43 -16.88
N ALA A 125 -48.77 -13.71 -17.78
CA ALA A 125 -47.55 -12.95 -17.47
C ALA A 125 -47.74 -11.92 -16.34
N THR A 126 -48.90 -11.26 -16.27
CA THR A 126 -49.20 -10.28 -15.20
C THR A 126 -49.31 -10.96 -13.84
N VAL A 127 -49.83 -12.19 -13.81
CA VAL A 127 -49.94 -13.00 -12.60
C VAL A 127 -48.55 -13.47 -12.16
N ARG A 128 -47.72 -13.99 -13.07
CA ARG A 128 -46.30 -14.33 -12.78
C ARG A 128 -45.56 -13.15 -12.14
N ILE A 129 -45.64 -11.96 -12.76
CA ILE A 129 -44.99 -10.74 -12.26
C ILE A 129 -45.45 -10.42 -10.82
N LYS A 130 -46.77 -10.45 -10.55
CA LYS A 130 -47.31 -10.16 -9.21
C LYS A 130 -46.80 -11.15 -8.15
N VAL A 131 -46.74 -12.44 -8.47
CA VAL A 131 -46.28 -13.49 -7.53
C VAL A 131 -44.81 -13.27 -7.15
N VAL A 132 -43.92 -12.99 -8.11
CA VAL A 132 -42.47 -12.97 -7.82
C VAL A 132 -41.85 -11.59 -7.60
N SER A 133 -42.54 -10.49 -7.93
CA SER A 133 -42.03 -9.13 -7.70
C SER A 133 -41.57 -8.83 -6.26
N PRO A 134 -42.28 -9.28 -5.19
CA PRO A 134 -41.83 -9.08 -3.82
C PRO A 134 -40.49 -9.78 -3.53
N PHE A 135 -40.34 -11.03 -4.02
CA PHE A 135 -39.13 -11.82 -3.83
C PHE A 135 -37.95 -11.26 -4.61
N ILE A 136 -38.16 -10.91 -5.89
CA ILE A 136 -37.14 -10.25 -6.73
C ILE A 136 -36.63 -8.99 -6.03
N ARG A 137 -37.52 -8.13 -5.52
CA ARG A 137 -37.14 -6.90 -4.82
C ARG A 137 -36.30 -7.19 -3.56
N LYS A 138 -36.77 -8.07 -2.66
CA LYS A 138 -36.06 -8.46 -1.42
C LYS A 138 -34.66 -9.00 -1.74
N THR A 139 -34.51 -9.83 -2.77
CA THR A 139 -33.21 -10.42 -3.17
C THR A 139 -32.28 -9.41 -3.83
N LEU A 140 -32.77 -8.50 -4.67
CA LEU A 140 -31.96 -7.44 -5.27
C LEU A 140 -31.46 -6.45 -4.21
N GLU A 141 -32.31 -6.05 -3.26
CA GLU A 141 -31.95 -5.21 -2.12
C GLU A 141 -30.87 -5.87 -1.26
N ALA A 142 -31.02 -7.15 -0.90
CA ALA A 142 -30.02 -7.90 -0.14
C ALA A 142 -28.64 -7.98 -0.84
N HIS A 143 -28.61 -7.98 -2.17
CA HIS A 143 -27.38 -7.96 -2.96
C HIS A 143 -26.90 -6.54 -3.37
N ASN A 144 -27.57 -5.48 -2.91
CA ASN A 144 -27.30 -4.08 -3.27
C ASN A 144 -27.34 -3.84 -4.80
N LEU A 145 -28.35 -4.42 -5.45
CA LEU A 145 -28.62 -4.29 -6.89
C LEU A 145 -29.92 -3.49 -7.13
N PRO A 146 -29.98 -2.67 -8.18
CA PRO A 146 -31.18 -1.94 -8.58
C PRO A 146 -32.17 -2.88 -9.28
N THR A 147 -33.46 -2.64 -9.08
CA THR A 147 -34.52 -3.24 -9.91
C THR A 147 -34.40 -2.73 -11.36
N PRO A 148 -34.30 -3.62 -12.38
CA PRO A 148 -34.38 -3.22 -13.78
C PRO A 148 -35.79 -2.71 -14.13
N ASP A 149 -35.90 -1.88 -15.17
CA ASP A 149 -37.20 -1.46 -15.73
C ASP A 149 -37.93 -2.67 -16.37
N GLU A 150 -39.26 -2.71 -16.33
CA GLU A 150 -40.06 -3.82 -16.87
C GLU A 150 -39.84 -4.05 -18.38
N ALA A 151 -39.46 -2.99 -19.11
CA ALA A 151 -39.11 -3.07 -20.52
C ALA A 151 -37.74 -3.73 -20.77
N GLU A 152 -36.93 -3.98 -19.75
CA GLU A 152 -35.59 -4.54 -19.91
C GLU A 152 -35.58 -6.08 -19.96
N PRO A 153 -34.77 -6.70 -20.85
CA PRO A 153 -34.63 -8.16 -20.90
C PRO A 153 -34.22 -8.81 -19.57
N ALA A 154 -33.52 -8.07 -18.71
CA ALA A 154 -33.14 -8.53 -17.37
C ALA A 154 -34.34 -8.69 -16.44
N PHE A 155 -35.35 -7.81 -16.50
CA PHE A 155 -36.57 -7.94 -15.70
C PHE A 155 -37.36 -9.19 -16.10
N LYS A 156 -37.57 -9.40 -17.41
CA LYS A 156 -38.23 -10.61 -17.92
C LYS A 156 -37.50 -11.89 -17.49
N ALA A 157 -36.17 -11.92 -17.61
CA ALA A 157 -35.37 -13.07 -17.18
C ALA A 157 -35.41 -13.30 -15.65
N LEU A 158 -35.50 -12.23 -14.83
CA LEU A 158 -35.74 -12.35 -13.38
C LEU A 158 -37.10 -12.98 -13.09
N VAL A 159 -38.17 -12.51 -13.75
CA VAL A 159 -39.53 -13.05 -13.56
C VAL A 159 -39.58 -14.52 -13.94
N GLU A 160 -39.01 -14.91 -15.09
CA GLU A 160 -38.96 -16.31 -15.53
C GLU A 160 -38.16 -17.20 -14.56
N ALA A 161 -36.97 -16.77 -14.13
CA ALA A 161 -36.12 -17.54 -13.23
C ALA A 161 -36.72 -17.68 -11.82
N PHE A 162 -37.23 -16.59 -11.24
CA PHE A 162 -37.87 -16.63 -9.93
C PHE A 162 -39.19 -17.42 -9.97
N PHE A 163 -40.00 -17.31 -11.04
CA PHE A 163 -41.26 -18.06 -11.11
C PHE A 163 -41.02 -19.58 -11.23
N ALA A 164 -40.02 -20.00 -12.01
CA ALA A 164 -39.60 -21.40 -12.07
C ALA A 164 -39.11 -21.94 -10.71
N ARG A 165 -38.40 -21.12 -9.92
CA ARG A 165 -38.01 -21.47 -8.54
C ARG A 165 -39.19 -21.44 -7.57
N TRP A 166 -40.13 -20.52 -7.72
CA TRP A 166 -41.35 -20.44 -6.91
C TRP A 166 -42.24 -21.68 -7.08
N ILE A 167 -42.46 -22.13 -8.33
CA ILE A 167 -43.11 -23.42 -8.63
C ILE A 167 -42.42 -24.57 -7.88
N SER A 168 -41.08 -24.63 -7.98
CA SER A 168 -40.29 -25.68 -7.32
C SER A 168 -40.44 -25.64 -5.79
N LEU A 169 -40.53 -24.44 -5.21
CA LEU A 169 -40.76 -24.23 -3.77
C LEU A 169 -42.19 -24.62 -3.37
N CYS A 170 -43.22 -24.34 -4.16
CA CYS A 170 -44.58 -24.82 -3.88
C CYS A 170 -44.67 -26.36 -3.84
N ASP A 171 -43.98 -27.04 -4.77
CA ASP A 171 -43.87 -28.51 -4.75
C ASP A 171 -43.15 -29.03 -3.49
N LEU A 172 -42.06 -28.38 -3.08
CA LEU A 172 -41.31 -28.78 -1.88
C LEU A 172 -42.08 -28.46 -0.59
N ALA A 173 -42.75 -27.31 -0.53
CA ALA A 173 -43.59 -26.89 0.58
C ALA A 173 -44.70 -27.91 0.86
N PHE A 174 -45.40 -28.35 -0.20
CA PHE A 174 -46.46 -29.35 -0.09
C PHE A 174 -45.94 -30.69 0.44
N ARG A 175 -44.78 -31.15 -0.04
CA ARG A 175 -44.13 -32.37 0.47
C ARG A 175 -43.75 -32.25 1.95
N ARG A 176 -43.14 -31.14 2.36
CA ARG A 176 -42.76 -30.88 3.77
C ARG A 176 -43.97 -30.82 4.68
N ALA A 177 -45.06 -30.18 4.25
CA ALA A 177 -46.34 -30.15 4.98
C ALA A 177 -46.96 -31.55 5.16
N HIS A 178 -46.72 -32.47 4.20
CA HIS A 178 -47.12 -33.88 4.28
C HIS A 178 -46.05 -34.80 4.92
N GLY A 179 -45.03 -34.22 5.55
CA GLY A 179 -44.00 -34.96 6.31
C GLY A 179 -42.78 -35.43 5.53
N ASP A 180 -42.70 -35.21 4.21
CA ASP A 180 -41.48 -35.48 3.44
C ASP A 180 -40.50 -34.30 3.50
N TRP A 181 -39.59 -34.38 4.47
CA TRP A 181 -38.44 -33.50 4.63
C TRP A 181 -37.16 -34.03 3.96
N SER A 182 -37.22 -35.19 3.29
CA SER A 182 -36.10 -35.78 2.57
C SER A 182 -35.91 -35.19 1.17
N SER A 183 -36.99 -34.70 0.55
CA SER A 183 -36.96 -33.94 -0.69
C SER A 183 -36.14 -32.65 -0.57
N GLN A 184 -35.37 -32.32 -1.62
CA GLN A 184 -34.63 -31.06 -1.76
C GLN A 184 -34.70 -30.53 -3.21
N ILE A 185 -34.60 -29.21 -3.38
CA ILE A 185 -34.49 -28.58 -4.71
C ILE A 185 -33.01 -28.38 -5.06
N HIS A 186 -32.60 -28.81 -6.24
CA HIS A 186 -31.25 -28.56 -6.74
C HIS A 186 -31.08 -27.10 -7.22
N VAL A 187 -30.19 -26.36 -6.55
CA VAL A 187 -29.92 -24.92 -6.73
C VAL A 187 -28.42 -24.65 -7.01
N PRO A 188 -27.85 -25.19 -8.11
CA PRO A 188 -26.41 -25.15 -8.37
C PRO A 188 -25.86 -23.75 -8.66
N ALA A 189 -26.70 -22.79 -9.06
CA ALA A 189 -26.28 -21.43 -9.35
C ALA A 189 -26.21 -20.54 -8.10
N ALA A 190 -26.68 -21.00 -6.93
CA ALA A 190 -26.70 -20.20 -5.69
C ALA A 190 -25.29 -19.73 -5.28
N THR A 191 -24.30 -20.62 -5.37
CA THR A 191 -22.88 -20.35 -5.03
C THR A 191 -22.12 -19.68 -6.17
N SER A 192 -22.70 -19.55 -7.36
CA SER A 192 -22.06 -18.93 -8.52
C SER A 192 -21.95 -17.42 -8.36
N LYS A 193 -20.80 -16.84 -8.75
CA LYS A 193 -20.59 -15.39 -8.70
C LYS A 193 -21.44 -14.64 -9.74
N LEU A 194 -22.07 -13.56 -9.30
CA LEU A 194 -22.77 -12.59 -10.17
C LEU A 194 -21.77 -11.85 -11.07
N THR A 195 -22.22 -11.25 -12.18
CA THR A 195 -21.33 -10.54 -13.10
C THR A 195 -20.67 -9.34 -12.40
N VAL A 196 -21.45 -8.56 -11.64
CA VAL A 196 -20.96 -7.43 -10.82
C VAL A 196 -19.93 -7.87 -9.77
N GLU A 197 -20.05 -9.09 -9.22
CA GLU A 197 -19.06 -9.65 -8.28
C GLU A 197 -17.74 -9.94 -8.99
N LYS A 198 -17.78 -10.52 -10.21
CA LYS A 198 -16.60 -10.77 -11.04
C LYS A 198 -15.94 -9.47 -11.51
N GLU A 199 -16.71 -8.49 -11.94
CA GLU A 199 -16.20 -7.18 -12.39
C GLU A 199 -15.49 -6.43 -11.25
N ARG A 200 -16.06 -6.47 -10.04
CA ARG A 200 -15.41 -5.92 -8.83
C ARG A 200 -14.09 -6.63 -8.52
N GLU A 201 -14.01 -7.95 -8.68
CA GLU A 201 -12.74 -8.69 -8.50
C GLU A 201 -11.70 -8.33 -9.57
N VAL A 202 -12.10 -8.21 -10.83
CA VAL A 202 -11.21 -7.77 -11.92
C VAL A 202 -10.70 -6.35 -11.69
N GLN A 203 -11.56 -5.41 -11.28
CA GLN A 203 -11.12 -4.04 -10.93
C GLN A 203 -10.18 -4.05 -9.72
N LYS A 204 -10.47 -4.86 -8.69
CA LYS A 204 -9.63 -5.00 -7.49
C LYS A 204 -8.25 -5.58 -7.80
N ASN A 205 -8.14 -6.47 -8.80
CA ASN A 205 -6.89 -7.10 -9.24
C ASN A 205 -6.26 -6.44 -10.48
N SER A 206 -6.76 -5.29 -10.93
CA SER A 206 -6.33 -4.66 -12.19
C SER A 206 -4.92 -4.02 -12.15
N ALA A 207 -4.38 -3.76 -10.96
CA ALA A 207 -3.04 -3.20 -10.80
C ALA A 207 -1.96 -4.30 -10.80
N PRO A 208 -0.76 -4.04 -11.34
CA PRO A 208 0.35 -4.98 -11.28
C PRO A 208 0.74 -5.34 -9.83
N PRO A 209 1.24 -6.56 -9.58
CA PRO A 209 1.82 -6.95 -8.29
C PRO A 209 3.00 -6.06 -7.88
N LEU A 210 3.26 -5.98 -6.58
CA LEU A 210 4.36 -5.19 -6.03
C LEU A 210 5.73 -5.60 -6.60
N SER A 211 5.96 -6.90 -6.80
CA SER A 211 7.21 -7.40 -7.40
C SER A 211 7.43 -6.85 -8.81
N GLN A 212 6.39 -6.80 -9.64
CA GLN A 212 6.44 -6.26 -11.00
C GLN A 212 6.69 -4.75 -10.99
N VAL A 213 5.99 -4.00 -10.13
CA VAL A 213 6.23 -2.56 -9.96
C VAL A 213 7.66 -2.28 -9.48
N PHE A 214 8.21 -3.13 -8.60
CA PHE A 214 9.60 -3.02 -8.16
C PHE A 214 10.61 -3.23 -9.30
N GLN A 215 10.38 -4.18 -10.21
CA GLN A 215 11.25 -4.35 -11.39
C GLN A 215 11.18 -3.14 -12.32
N LEU A 216 9.97 -2.66 -12.65
CA LEU A 216 9.78 -1.46 -13.49
C LEU A 216 10.46 -0.22 -12.87
N TRP A 217 10.41 -0.08 -11.54
CA TRP A 217 11.12 0.97 -10.82
C TRP A 217 12.65 0.79 -10.86
N ALA A 218 13.14 -0.44 -10.75
CA ALA A 218 14.57 -0.74 -10.82
C ALA A 218 15.14 -0.44 -12.22
N ASP A 219 14.38 -0.72 -13.27
CA ASP A 219 14.77 -0.44 -14.66
C ASP A 219 14.74 1.06 -14.97
N ASP A 220 13.67 1.79 -14.59
CA ASP A 220 13.64 3.27 -14.66
C ASP A 220 14.84 3.88 -13.91
N LYS A 221 15.21 3.31 -12.76
CA LYS A 221 16.37 3.77 -11.99
C LYS A 221 17.70 3.49 -12.68
N ARG A 222 17.88 2.34 -13.34
CA ARG A 222 19.08 2.06 -14.15
C ARG A 222 19.19 3.00 -15.35
N MET A 223 18.06 3.32 -15.99
CA MET A 223 18.02 4.24 -17.12
C MET A 223 18.34 5.68 -16.73
N ASN A 224 17.84 6.15 -15.57
CA ASN A 224 18.02 7.53 -15.11
C ASN A 224 19.35 7.77 -14.36
N ASP A 225 19.77 6.84 -13.49
CA ASP A 225 20.97 7.00 -12.64
C ASP A 225 22.22 6.26 -13.20
N GLY A 226 22.06 5.51 -14.29
CA GLY A 226 23.07 4.62 -14.86
C GLY A 226 23.24 3.31 -14.07
N ASP A 227 23.58 2.21 -14.75
CA ASP A 227 23.78 0.89 -14.12
C ASP A 227 25.15 0.74 -13.44
N ASN A 228 25.38 1.57 -12.42
CA ASN A 228 26.61 1.60 -11.64
C ASN A 228 26.44 0.94 -10.26
N ARG A 229 27.58 0.71 -9.58
CA ARG A 229 27.63 0.07 -8.24
C ARG A 229 26.73 0.73 -7.19
N SER A 230 26.52 2.05 -7.26
CA SER A 230 25.67 2.80 -6.33
C SER A 230 24.17 2.58 -6.62
N THR A 231 23.81 2.58 -7.90
CA THR A 231 22.46 2.25 -8.39
C THR A 231 22.09 0.83 -8.00
N GLN A 232 22.91 -0.17 -8.35
CA GLN A 232 22.64 -1.57 -8.02
C GLN A 232 22.63 -1.84 -6.51
N LYS A 233 23.47 -1.13 -5.71
CA LYS A 233 23.38 -1.18 -4.24
C LYS A 233 22.04 -0.66 -3.72
N THR A 234 21.51 0.42 -4.30
CA THR A 234 20.20 0.97 -3.92
C THR A 234 19.06 0.03 -4.30
N ILE A 235 19.13 -0.59 -5.48
CA ILE A 235 18.17 -1.62 -5.92
C ILE A 235 18.21 -2.82 -4.97
N ASN A 236 19.38 -3.30 -4.57
CA ASN A 236 19.53 -4.42 -3.61
C ASN A 236 18.98 -4.09 -2.20
N ASP A 237 19.24 -2.88 -1.69
CA ASP A 237 18.69 -2.37 -0.43
C ASP A 237 17.14 -2.33 -0.46
N PHE A 238 16.56 -1.95 -1.60
CA PHE A 238 15.11 -1.86 -1.80
C PHE A 238 14.50 -3.25 -1.99
N SER A 239 15.11 -4.11 -2.80
CA SER A 239 14.73 -5.52 -3.00
C SER A 239 14.60 -6.24 -1.66
N SER A 240 15.60 -6.09 -0.78
CA SER A 240 15.60 -6.67 0.57
C SER A 240 14.39 -6.22 1.41
N THR A 241 13.87 -5.01 1.19
CA THR A 241 12.67 -4.51 1.87
C THR A 241 11.38 -5.07 1.25
N ILE A 242 11.34 -5.17 -0.09
CA ILE A 242 10.19 -5.68 -0.84
C ILE A 242 9.99 -7.18 -0.60
N SER A 243 11.07 -7.99 -0.62
CA SER A 243 10.99 -9.42 -0.29
C SER A 243 10.39 -9.64 1.11
N ARG A 244 10.76 -8.84 2.12
CA ARG A 244 10.17 -8.94 3.46
C ARG A 244 8.71 -8.51 3.53
N PHE A 245 8.26 -7.61 2.67
CA PHE A 245 6.82 -7.32 2.55
C PHE A 245 6.08 -8.51 1.93
N ILE A 246 6.60 -9.06 0.83
CA ILE A 246 6.01 -10.19 0.11
C ILE A 246 5.94 -11.45 1.00
N GLU A 247 6.97 -11.72 1.80
CA GLU A 247 6.97 -12.82 2.79
C GLU A 247 5.90 -12.68 3.89
N LEU A 248 5.47 -11.45 4.20
CA LEU A 248 4.51 -11.18 5.28
C LEU A 248 3.06 -11.03 4.79
N PHE A 249 2.85 -10.51 3.58
CA PHE A 249 1.54 -10.12 3.06
C PHE A 249 1.19 -10.77 1.71
N GLY A 250 2.11 -11.53 1.11
CA GLY A 250 2.04 -11.96 -0.28
C GLY A 250 2.41 -10.84 -1.27
N ASP A 251 2.52 -11.20 -2.55
CA ASP A 251 2.80 -10.25 -3.63
C ASP A 251 1.50 -9.55 -4.07
N LEU A 252 1.01 -8.66 -3.22
CA LEU A 252 -0.26 -7.97 -3.42
C LEU A 252 -0.22 -7.07 -4.67
N PRO A 253 -1.31 -7.02 -5.47
CA PRO A 253 -1.57 -5.93 -6.41
C PRO A 253 -1.42 -4.58 -5.71
N VAL A 254 -0.68 -3.64 -6.30
CA VAL A 254 -0.29 -2.43 -5.56
C VAL A 254 -1.49 -1.60 -5.09
N ASN A 255 -2.60 -1.57 -5.85
CA ASN A 255 -3.85 -0.91 -5.46
C ASN A 255 -4.50 -1.49 -4.18
N GLN A 256 -4.11 -2.69 -3.72
CA GLN A 256 -4.58 -3.31 -2.47
C GLN A 256 -3.67 -3.01 -1.26
N ILE A 257 -2.51 -2.37 -1.47
CA ILE A 257 -1.61 -1.96 -0.40
C ILE A 257 -2.17 -0.69 0.25
N THR A 258 -3.00 -0.86 1.27
CA THR A 258 -3.67 0.24 1.97
C THR A 258 -2.81 0.83 3.09
N ARG A 259 -3.24 1.98 3.64
CA ARG A 259 -2.65 2.60 4.85
C ARG A 259 -2.63 1.64 6.05
N ALA A 260 -3.62 0.75 6.17
CA ALA A 260 -3.67 -0.26 7.23
C ALA A 260 -2.57 -1.30 7.03
N VAL A 261 -2.46 -1.88 5.83
CA VAL A 261 -1.40 -2.84 5.46
C VAL A 261 -0.01 -2.25 5.70
N CYS A 262 0.22 -0.98 5.36
CA CYS A 262 1.50 -0.32 5.66
C CYS A 262 1.76 -0.13 7.17
N GLN A 263 0.72 0.07 7.98
CA GLN A 263 0.83 0.22 9.43
C GLN A 263 1.07 -1.13 10.11
N ASP A 264 0.49 -2.21 9.59
CA ASP A 264 0.80 -3.58 10.01
C ASP A 264 2.23 -3.97 9.62
N PHE A 265 2.66 -3.66 8.38
CA PHE A 265 4.04 -3.87 7.95
C PHE A 265 5.05 -3.13 8.85
N ARG A 266 4.78 -1.86 9.19
CA ARG A 266 5.59 -1.12 10.15
C ARG A 266 5.66 -1.82 11.51
N ASN A 267 4.53 -2.30 12.03
CA ASN A 267 4.46 -2.96 13.33
C ASN A 267 5.25 -4.26 13.33
N LEU A 268 5.13 -5.06 12.26
CA LEU A 268 5.88 -6.30 12.07
C LEU A 268 7.38 -6.03 11.94
N LEU A 269 7.80 -5.02 11.14
CA LEU A 269 9.22 -4.63 11.04
C LEU A 269 9.87 -4.31 12.40
N GLY A 270 9.10 -3.79 13.36
CA GLY A 270 9.57 -3.56 14.74
C GLY A 270 9.81 -4.81 15.57
N LYS A 271 9.38 -6.00 15.11
CA LYS A 271 9.61 -7.31 15.73
C LYS A 271 10.80 -8.08 15.13
N PHE A 272 11.43 -7.55 14.09
CA PHE A 272 12.60 -8.21 13.47
C PHE A 272 13.84 -8.01 14.36
N PRO A 273 14.79 -8.97 14.36
CA PRO A 273 16.07 -8.82 15.03
C PRO A 273 16.98 -7.86 14.23
N ALA A 274 17.59 -6.90 14.91
CA ALA A 274 18.58 -5.99 14.32
C ALA A 274 19.95 -6.66 14.11
N ARG A 275 20.32 -7.60 14.99
CA ARG A 275 21.59 -8.36 14.95
C ARG A 275 21.45 -9.69 15.70
N GLY A 276 22.17 -10.71 15.25
CA GLY A 276 22.16 -12.06 15.82
C GLY A 276 22.96 -13.03 14.95
N LYS A 277 23.31 -14.20 15.50
CA LYS A 277 24.01 -15.27 14.75
C LYS A 277 22.99 -16.11 13.96
N GLY A 278 23.33 -16.48 12.72
CA GLY A 278 22.46 -17.34 11.91
C GLY A 278 21.08 -16.72 11.61
N LEU A 279 21.07 -15.48 11.13
CA LEU A 279 19.85 -14.78 10.66
C LEU A 279 19.70 -14.80 9.12
N ARG A 280 20.77 -15.12 8.37
CA ARG A 280 20.70 -15.24 6.91
C ARG A 280 19.86 -16.47 6.52
N GLY A 281 19.09 -16.36 5.45
CA GLY A 281 18.26 -17.45 4.91
C GLY A 281 16.93 -17.69 5.63
N LEU A 282 16.72 -17.11 6.82
CA LEU A 282 15.45 -17.22 7.53
C LEU A 282 14.36 -16.35 6.90
N SER A 283 13.12 -16.86 6.90
CA SER A 283 11.91 -16.12 6.54
C SER A 283 11.53 -15.09 7.61
N ALA A 284 10.66 -14.15 7.25
CA ALA A 284 10.11 -13.16 8.15
C ALA A 284 9.52 -13.76 9.44
N ALA A 285 8.75 -14.85 9.34
CA ALA A 285 8.17 -15.54 10.49
C ALA A 285 9.25 -16.14 11.42
N GLN A 286 10.20 -16.89 10.83
CA GLN A 286 11.31 -17.50 11.57
C GLN A 286 12.22 -16.46 12.24
N LEU A 287 12.40 -15.28 11.62
CA LEU A 287 13.16 -14.18 12.21
C LEU A 287 12.48 -13.59 13.45
N MET A 288 11.16 -13.43 13.44
CA MET A 288 10.41 -12.94 14.59
C MET A 288 10.40 -13.98 15.72
N GLU A 289 10.11 -15.25 15.41
CA GLU A 289 10.14 -16.37 16.37
C GLU A 289 11.52 -16.49 17.04
N LYS A 290 12.59 -16.45 16.25
CA LYS A 290 13.96 -16.48 16.77
C LYS A 290 14.30 -15.25 17.60
N ALA A 291 13.84 -14.06 17.21
CA ALA A 291 14.08 -12.84 17.99
C ALA A 291 13.40 -12.90 19.37
N GLU A 292 12.20 -13.47 19.45
CA GLU A 292 11.48 -13.71 20.70
C GLU A 292 12.18 -14.80 21.55
N LYS A 293 12.47 -15.96 20.96
CA LYS A 293 13.09 -17.11 21.64
C LYS A 293 14.50 -16.87 22.16
N GLU A 294 15.33 -16.13 21.41
CA GLU A 294 16.71 -15.78 21.80
C GLU A 294 16.80 -14.37 22.44
N ASN A 295 15.67 -13.69 22.67
CA ASN A 295 15.57 -12.32 23.19
C ASN A 295 16.53 -11.33 22.48
N LEU A 296 16.53 -11.35 21.14
CA LEU A 296 17.46 -10.58 20.32
C LEU A 296 17.08 -9.09 20.29
N PRO A 297 18.08 -8.18 20.20
CA PRO A 297 17.81 -6.75 20.05
C PRO A 297 17.04 -6.48 18.75
N LEU A 298 15.93 -5.75 18.85
CA LEU A 298 15.00 -5.50 17.74
C LEU A 298 15.39 -4.31 16.85
N VAL A 299 14.79 -4.23 15.66
CA VAL A 299 15.08 -3.18 14.66
C VAL A 299 14.66 -1.79 15.14
N GLU A 300 15.65 -0.89 15.23
CA GLU A 300 15.47 0.51 15.63
C GLU A 300 14.57 1.33 14.70
N LEU A 301 13.89 2.33 15.28
CA LEU A 301 12.97 3.24 14.57
C LEU A 301 13.61 3.93 13.35
N ALA A 302 14.92 4.21 13.40
CA ALA A 302 15.67 4.79 12.28
C ALA A 302 15.74 3.83 11.07
N THR A 303 15.90 2.53 11.33
CA THR A 303 15.98 1.48 10.30
C THR A 303 14.61 1.17 9.72
N ILE A 304 13.56 1.06 10.57
CA ILE A 304 12.16 0.95 10.11
C ILE A 304 11.82 2.13 9.18
N ARG A 305 12.26 3.35 9.53
CA ARG A 305 12.06 4.54 8.67
C ARG A 305 12.84 4.48 7.36
N LYS A 306 14.01 3.83 7.30
CA LYS A 306 14.76 3.60 6.05
C LYS A 306 13.99 2.64 5.14
N GLN A 307 13.53 1.51 5.67
CA GLN A 307 12.74 0.50 4.95
C GLN A 307 11.43 1.10 4.41
N LEU A 308 10.65 1.79 5.26
CA LEU A 308 9.42 2.45 4.82
C LEU A 308 9.65 3.57 3.78
N ARG A 309 10.83 4.19 3.73
CA ARG A 309 11.20 5.12 2.65
C ARG A 309 11.47 4.41 1.32
N ALA A 310 12.13 3.25 1.36
CA ALA A 310 12.32 2.43 0.16
C ALA A 310 10.96 1.97 -0.41
N PHE A 311 10.09 1.46 0.47
CA PHE A 311 8.73 1.06 0.13
C PHE A 311 7.91 2.22 -0.44
N SER A 312 7.91 3.38 0.24
CA SER A 312 7.24 4.60 -0.20
C SER A 312 7.73 5.10 -1.57
N ALA A 313 9.02 4.96 -1.90
CA ALA A 313 9.54 5.36 -3.19
C ALA A 313 8.98 4.50 -4.35
N ILE A 314 8.87 3.18 -4.15
CA ILE A 314 8.31 2.25 -5.14
C ILE A 314 6.80 2.48 -5.31
N LEU A 315 6.07 2.71 -4.22
CA LEU A 315 4.64 3.03 -4.31
C LEU A 315 4.40 4.44 -4.91
N ASN A 316 5.28 5.42 -4.68
CA ASN A 316 5.21 6.70 -5.40
C ASN A 316 5.44 6.54 -6.90
N PHE A 317 6.27 5.58 -7.33
CA PHE A 317 6.43 5.25 -8.76
C PHE A 317 5.14 4.67 -9.35
N ALA A 318 4.46 3.76 -8.65
CA ALA A 318 3.14 3.25 -9.04
C ALA A 318 2.09 4.35 -9.21
N VAL A 319 2.09 5.36 -8.33
CA VAL A 319 1.18 6.53 -8.41
C VAL A 319 1.58 7.49 -9.53
N GLN A 320 2.85 7.90 -9.60
CA GLN A 320 3.27 9.05 -10.41
C GLN A 320 3.72 8.71 -11.83
N ARG A 321 4.19 7.47 -12.07
CA ARG A 321 4.73 7.03 -13.37
C ARG A 321 3.82 6.03 -14.08
N LEU A 322 3.16 5.16 -13.31
CA LEU A 322 2.30 4.11 -13.87
C LEU A 322 0.79 4.42 -13.80
N ASP A 323 0.36 5.36 -12.94
CA ASP A 323 -1.06 5.69 -12.66
C ASP A 323 -1.93 4.48 -12.25
N VAL A 324 -1.31 3.45 -11.65
CA VAL A 324 -1.98 2.20 -11.20
C VAL A 324 -2.39 2.23 -9.72
N MET A 325 -2.18 3.35 -9.03
CA MET A 325 -2.47 3.54 -7.61
C MET A 325 -2.97 4.97 -7.35
N ARG A 326 -4.11 5.11 -6.65
CA ARG A 326 -4.75 6.42 -6.39
C ARG A 326 -3.95 7.34 -5.45
N GLU A 327 -3.28 6.78 -4.44
CA GLU A 327 -2.45 7.53 -3.49
C GLU A 327 -1.37 6.66 -2.85
N GLU A 328 -0.25 7.26 -2.43
CA GLU A 328 0.85 6.54 -1.78
C GLU A 328 0.61 6.43 -0.25
N PRO A 329 0.34 5.23 0.28
CA PRO A 329 -0.20 5.05 1.64
C PRO A 329 0.77 5.40 2.79
N VAL A 330 2.08 5.21 2.61
CA VAL A 330 3.10 5.47 3.65
C VAL A 330 3.27 6.97 3.87
N SER A 331 3.28 7.77 2.81
CA SER A 331 3.30 9.24 2.91
C SER A 331 1.95 9.80 3.34
N ALA A 332 0.84 9.30 2.78
CA ALA A 332 -0.52 9.77 3.07
C ALA A 332 -0.93 9.56 4.53
N SER A 333 -0.51 8.44 5.15
CA SER A 333 -0.72 8.18 6.58
C SER A 333 0.11 9.08 7.52
N GLY A 334 1.08 9.84 6.99
CA GLY A 334 1.99 10.67 7.80
C GLY A 334 2.99 9.87 8.66
N MET A 335 3.00 8.54 8.55
CA MET A 335 3.76 7.59 9.36
C MET A 335 5.25 7.92 9.44
N LEU A 336 5.88 8.26 8.30
CA LEU A 336 7.29 8.65 8.23
C LEU A 336 7.67 9.89 9.07
N ARG A 337 6.68 10.73 9.44
CA ARG A 337 6.87 11.87 10.37
C ARG A 337 6.70 11.46 11.82
N GLY A 338 5.73 10.59 12.12
CA GLY A 338 5.55 10.01 13.45
C GLY A 338 6.84 9.30 13.91
N ILE A 339 7.36 8.43 13.05
CA ILE A 339 8.64 7.72 13.31
C ILE A 339 9.80 8.71 13.43
N ALA A 340 9.87 9.76 12.60
CA ALA A 340 10.92 10.78 12.70
C ALA A 340 10.94 11.50 14.05
N LYS A 341 9.75 11.86 14.57
CA LYS A 341 9.59 12.57 15.84
C LYS A 341 9.92 11.66 17.03
N ALA A 342 9.53 10.39 16.96
CA ALA A 342 9.87 9.38 17.96
C ALA A 342 11.38 9.08 17.99
N ALA A 343 11.99 8.81 16.82
CA ALA A 343 13.43 8.53 16.72
C ALA A 343 14.30 9.68 17.26
N LYS A 344 13.95 10.95 16.96
CA LYS A 344 14.65 12.11 17.54
C LYS A 344 14.57 12.15 19.06
N ARG A 345 13.39 11.87 19.65
CA ARG A 345 13.21 11.85 21.11
C ARG A 345 14.04 10.77 21.80
N ASN A 346 14.21 9.61 21.18
CA ASN A 346 15.07 8.55 21.73
C ASN A 346 16.54 8.99 21.70
N VAL A 347 17.04 9.49 20.56
CA VAL A 347 18.44 9.94 20.42
C VAL A 347 18.80 11.03 21.44
N THR A 348 17.94 12.02 21.67
CA THR A 348 18.20 13.07 22.69
C THR A 348 18.23 12.55 24.13
N ARG A 349 17.76 11.32 24.40
CA ARG A 349 17.80 10.68 25.73
C ARG A 349 18.93 9.67 25.91
N THR A 350 19.64 9.30 24.84
CA THR A 350 20.67 8.23 24.86
C THR A 350 21.97 8.60 24.14
N ALA A 351 22.11 9.84 23.67
CA ALA A 351 23.33 10.31 23.03
C ALA A 351 24.38 10.75 24.06
N GLU A 352 25.26 9.82 24.44
CA GLU A 352 26.65 10.18 24.70
C GLU A 352 27.33 10.52 23.36
N ASP A 353 28.25 11.48 23.38
CA ASP A 353 28.99 11.87 22.17
C ASP A 353 29.94 10.74 21.75
N LYS A 354 29.85 10.31 20.49
CA LYS A 354 30.69 9.23 19.92
C LYS A 354 32.09 9.72 19.55
N GLN A 355 32.73 10.39 20.48
CA GLN A 355 34.10 10.88 20.36
C GLN A 355 35.02 9.90 21.10
N TYR A 356 36.23 9.70 20.59
CA TYR A 356 37.26 8.99 21.37
C TYR A 356 37.75 9.92 22.48
N SER A 357 37.75 9.43 23.71
CA SER A 357 38.46 10.09 24.80
C SER A 357 39.97 10.13 24.52
N TYR A 358 40.67 11.08 25.14
CA TYR A 358 42.13 11.15 25.04
C TYR A 358 42.80 9.83 25.43
N THR A 359 42.28 9.14 26.46
CA THR A 359 42.76 7.81 26.89
C THR A 359 42.58 6.71 25.83
N GLU A 360 41.47 6.72 25.09
CA GLU A 360 41.27 5.78 23.98
C GLU A 360 42.18 6.11 22.79
N LEU A 361 42.33 7.39 22.43
CA LEU A 361 43.28 7.82 21.41
C LEU A 361 44.71 7.39 21.75
N MET A 362 45.16 7.65 22.98
CA MET A 362 46.47 7.19 23.46
C MET A 362 46.61 5.66 23.45
N THR A 363 45.52 4.91 23.62
CA THR A 363 45.53 3.44 23.53
C THR A 363 45.67 2.96 22.08
N ILE A 364 45.01 3.63 21.13
CA ILE A 364 45.10 3.35 19.69
C ILE A 364 46.51 3.66 19.18
N PHE A 365 47.01 4.87 19.40
CA PHE A 365 48.27 5.35 18.82
C PHE A 365 49.53 4.90 19.57
N LYS A 366 49.41 4.28 20.76
CA LYS A 366 50.51 3.51 21.39
C LYS A 366 50.51 2.03 20.99
N SER A 367 49.60 1.58 20.14
CA SER A 367 49.57 0.17 19.72
C SER A 367 50.82 -0.21 18.91
N PRO A 368 51.18 -1.52 18.83
CA PRO A 368 52.32 -2.00 18.06
C PRO A 368 52.35 -1.53 16.60
N LEU A 369 51.19 -1.23 16.00
CA LEU A 369 51.04 -0.69 14.64
C LEU A 369 51.78 0.64 14.42
N PHE A 370 51.89 1.49 15.45
CA PHE A 370 52.53 2.82 15.36
C PHE A 370 53.90 2.88 16.04
N THR A 371 54.24 1.89 16.85
CA THR A 371 55.40 1.90 17.76
C THR A 371 56.41 0.78 17.48
N SER A 372 56.12 -0.11 16.53
CA SER A 372 56.94 -1.28 16.19
C SER A 372 56.67 -1.75 14.76
N ASN A 373 57.49 -2.67 14.26
CA ASN A 373 57.26 -3.31 12.96
C ASN A 373 56.18 -4.42 13.07
N TRP A 374 54.92 -4.01 13.27
CA TRP A 374 53.77 -4.91 13.39
C TRP A 374 53.12 -5.15 12.03
N LYS A 375 52.78 -6.42 11.72
CA LYS A 375 52.07 -6.79 10.49
C LYS A 375 50.68 -7.36 10.77
N PRO A 376 49.67 -7.06 9.93
CA PRO A 376 48.30 -7.53 10.12
C PRO A 376 48.17 -9.05 9.88
N PRO A 377 47.51 -9.80 10.77
CA PRO A 377 47.44 -11.27 10.68
C PRO A 377 46.40 -11.82 9.69
N ILE A 378 45.62 -10.95 9.01
CA ILE A 378 44.47 -11.37 8.16
C ILE A 378 44.66 -10.93 6.70
N ALA A 379 45.04 -9.67 6.47
CA ALA A 379 45.27 -9.11 5.15
C ALA A 379 46.29 -7.98 5.25
N ASP A 380 47.34 -8.06 4.44
CA ASP A 380 48.35 -7.01 4.33
C ASP A 380 47.86 -5.90 3.40
N PHE A 381 47.66 -4.71 3.94
CA PHE A 381 47.32 -3.50 3.20
C PHE A 381 48.52 -2.53 3.14
N GLY A 382 49.71 -2.99 3.52
CA GLY A 382 50.91 -2.16 3.69
C GLY A 382 50.68 -1.00 4.65
N GLU A 383 51.36 0.11 4.38
CA GLU A 383 51.35 1.32 5.19
C GLU A 383 49.99 2.03 5.26
N ALA A 384 48.96 1.59 4.52
CA ALA A 384 47.61 2.13 4.63
C ALA A 384 47.03 1.96 6.06
N LEU A 385 47.44 0.91 6.79
CA LEU A 385 47.02 0.73 8.19
C LEU A 385 47.67 1.74 9.13
N TYR A 386 48.89 2.20 8.85
CA TYR A 386 49.59 3.24 9.60
C TYR A 386 49.01 4.62 9.27
N TRP A 387 48.94 4.97 7.98
CA TRP A 387 48.56 6.32 7.55
C TRP A 387 47.08 6.66 7.71
N LEU A 388 46.16 5.73 7.42
CA LEU A 388 44.72 6.07 7.42
C LEU A 388 44.19 6.53 8.79
N PRO A 389 44.54 5.93 9.94
CA PRO A 389 44.12 6.42 11.24
C PRO A 389 44.70 7.79 11.59
N LEU A 390 45.97 8.06 11.25
CA LEU A 390 46.62 9.36 11.46
C LEU A 390 45.92 10.44 10.63
N LEU A 391 45.73 10.20 9.33
CA LEU A 391 45.01 11.11 8.44
C LEU A 391 43.57 11.35 8.92
N MET A 392 42.86 10.33 9.41
CA MET A 392 41.51 10.51 9.98
C MET A 392 41.50 11.41 11.23
N LEU A 393 42.50 11.28 12.12
CA LEU A 393 42.60 12.08 13.34
C LEU A 393 42.82 13.57 13.03
N TYR A 394 43.80 13.88 12.17
CA TYR A 394 44.18 15.27 11.87
C TYR A 394 43.20 15.98 10.91
N THR A 395 42.65 15.27 9.92
CA THR A 395 41.91 15.91 8.82
C THR A 395 40.39 15.87 8.98
N GLY A 396 39.87 14.94 9.79
CA GLY A 396 38.43 14.65 9.87
C GLY A 396 37.80 14.21 8.53
N ALA A 397 38.61 13.90 7.51
CA ALA A 397 38.12 13.46 6.20
C ALA A 397 37.48 12.07 6.29
N ARG A 398 36.58 11.77 5.36
CA ARG A 398 35.86 10.48 5.39
C ARG A 398 36.84 9.36 5.02
N ARG A 399 36.74 8.21 5.68
CA ARG A 399 37.57 7.03 5.40
C ARG A 399 37.61 6.72 3.90
N GLU A 400 36.47 6.74 3.22
CA GLU A 400 36.38 6.46 1.78
C GLU A 400 37.02 7.54 0.90
N GLU A 401 37.11 8.79 1.38
CA GLU A 401 37.83 9.88 0.69
C GLU A 401 39.35 9.70 0.83
N LEU A 402 39.81 9.28 2.01
CA LEU A 402 41.23 9.02 2.29
C LEU A 402 41.75 7.75 1.61
N SER A 403 40.95 6.68 1.56
CA SER A 403 41.37 5.38 0.99
C SER A 403 41.51 5.35 -0.54
N GLN A 404 41.16 6.44 -1.24
CA GLN A 404 41.29 6.59 -2.70
C GLN A 404 42.28 7.70 -3.09
N LEU A 405 43.01 8.28 -2.12
CA LEU A 405 44.03 9.28 -2.40
C LEU A 405 45.22 8.66 -3.13
N LEU A 406 45.78 9.44 -4.05
CA LEU A 406 47.07 9.17 -4.67
C LEU A 406 48.11 10.14 -4.10
N ALA A 407 49.39 9.80 -4.21
CA ALA A 407 50.48 10.72 -3.83
C ALA A 407 50.38 12.09 -4.54
N SER A 408 49.83 12.12 -5.76
CA SER A 408 49.56 13.35 -6.53
C SER A 408 48.47 14.26 -5.94
N ASP A 409 47.66 13.78 -4.98
CA ASP A 409 46.68 14.61 -4.28
C ASP A 409 47.29 15.34 -3.07
N VAL A 410 48.53 15.02 -2.68
CA VAL A 410 49.30 15.77 -1.68
C VAL A 410 49.96 16.95 -2.40
N VAL A 411 49.41 18.14 -2.23
CA VAL A 411 49.79 19.33 -3.01
C VAL A 411 50.24 20.45 -2.07
N LYS A 412 51.32 21.13 -2.43
CA LYS A 412 51.74 22.37 -1.79
C LYS A 412 51.09 23.54 -2.52
N ASP A 413 50.33 24.35 -1.78
CA ASP A 413 49.74 25.57 -2.29
C ASP A 413 50.84 26.60 -2.60
N GLN A 414 50.88 27.13 -3.82
CA GLN A 414 52.00 27.99 -4.26
C GLN A 414 51.97 29.38 -3.62
N ASP A 415 50.77 29.90 -3.32
CA ASP A 415 50.60 31.24 -2.75
C ASP A 415 50.83 31.26 -1.24
N THR A 416 50.35 30.22 -0.53
CA THR A 416 50.42 30.15 0.94
C THR A 416 51.55 29.26 1.47
N GLY A 417 52.13 28.40 0.62
CA GLY A 417 53.15 27.42 1.02
C GLY A 417 52.61 26.24 1.84
N ILE A 418 51.30 26.18 2.11
CA ILE A 418 50.68 25.16 2.96
C ILE A 418 50.47 23.86 2.17
N TRP A 419 50.84 22.73 2.77
CA TRP A 419 50.51 21.40 2.23
C TRP A 419 49.04 21.04 2.49
N TYR A 420 48.38 20.42 1.52
CA TYR A 420 46.99 19.98 1.64
C TYR A 420 46.70 18.70 0.85
N LEU A 421 45.66 17.98 1.28
CA LEU A 421 45.03 16.90 0.52
C LEU A 421 43.97 17.47 -0.42
N SER A 422 44.13 17.21 -1.72
CA SER A 422 43.15 17.56 -2.76
C SER A 422 42.07 16.49 -2.85
N ILE A 423 40.96 16.67 -2.12
CA ILE A 423 39.80 15.77 -2.22
C ILE A 423 38.98 16.20 -3.44
N GLN A 424 38.96 15.36 -4.47
CA GLN A 424 38.37 15.63 -5.79
C GLN A 424 37.75 14.38 -6.41
N SER A 425 36.84 14.58 -7.38
CA SER A 425 36.38 13.52 -8.28
C SER A 425 37.36 13.35 -9.44
N GLY A 426 37.52 12.11 -9.91
CA GLY A 426 38.35 11.77 -11.07
C GLY A 426 37.97 10.39 -11.61
N GLU A 427 38.74 9.89 -12.59
CA GLU A 427 38.47 8.62 -13.28
C GLU A 427 38.28 7.44 -12.31
N ASP A 428 39.16 7.32 -11.31
CA ASP A 428 39.09 6.31 -10.24
C ASP A 428 38.61 6.86 -8.87
N LYS A 429 38.17 8.13 -8.79
CA LYS A 429 37.87 8.81 -7.51
C LYS A 429 36.44 9.31 -7.44
N THR A 430 35.72 8.91 -6.40
CA THR A 430 34.33 9.29 -6.19
C THR A 430 34.16 10.18 -4.96
N VAL A 431 33.42 11.29 -5.11
CA VAL A 431 33.00 12.14 -3.99
C VAL A 431 31.48 12.15 -3.90
N LYS A 432 30.95 12.22 -2.68
CA LYS A 432 29.50 12.04 -2.44
C LYS A 432 28.63 13.19 -2.99
N THR A 433 29.20 14.38 -3.08
CA THR A 433 28.56 15.62 -3.58
C THR A 433 29.64 16.55 -4.13
N SER A 434 29.26 17.50 -4.99
CA SER A 434 30.14 18.60 -5.43
C SER A 434 30.77 19.35 -4.24
N ASN A 435 29.98 19.65 -3.21
CA ASN A 435 30.45 20.31 -1.97
C ASN A 435 31.42 19.43 -1.13
N SER A 436 31.69 18.18 -1.51
CA SER A 436 32.74 17.37 -0.88
C SER A 436 34.12 17.59 -1.52
N ILE A 437 34.19 18.22 -2.70
CA ILE A 437 35.44 18.65 -3.35
C ILE A 437 36.04 19.80 -2.53
N ARG A 438 37.25 19.62 -2.01
CA ARG A 438 37.89 20.57 -1.10
C ARG A 438 39.40 20.32 -0.95
N LYS A 439 40.15 21.39 -0.69
CA LYS A 439 41.50 21.31 -0.10
C LYS A 439 41.35 21.05 1.40
N VAL A 440 42.10 20.09 1.96
CA VAL A 440 42.17 19.88 3.42
C VAL A 440 43.62 20.06 3.87
N PRO A 441 43.96 21.11 4.66
CA PRO A 441 45.32 21.34 5.12
C PRO A 441 45.90 20.12 5.85
N LEU A 442 47.20 19.89 5.65
CA LEU A 442 47.99 18.95 6.43
C LEU A 442 48.72 19.72 7.55
N HIS A 443 48.83 19.08 8.70
CA HIS A 443 49.61 19.58 9.83
C HIS A 443 51.08 19.16 9.66
N ASP A 444 52.03 19.95 10.16
CA ASP A 444 53.46 19.70 9.96
C ASP A 444 53.89 18.34 10.55
N ASP A 445 53.32 17.91 11.68
CA ASP A 445 53.44 16.55 12.26
C ASP A 445 53.21 15.41 11.24
N LEU A 446 52.38 15.60 10.21
CA LEU A 446 52.13 14.61 9.16
C LEU A 446 53.08 14.73 7.95
N ILE A 447 53.80 15.85 7.86
CA ILE A 447 54.80 16.13 6.82
C ILE A 447 56.21 15.73 7.28
N GLU A 448 56.45 15.67 8.60
CA GLU A 448 57.70 15.22 9.22
C GLU A 448 57.83 13.69 9.32
N LEU A 449 56.73 12.94 9.18
CA LEU A 449 56.66 11.46 9.20
C LEU A 449 56.94 10.82 7.82
#